data_AF-A0A6N8B299-F1
#
_entry.id   AF-A0A6N8B299-F1
#
_cell.length_a   1.000
_cell.length_b   1.000
_cell.length_c   1.000
_cell.angle_alpha   90.00
_cell.angle_beta   90.00
_cell.angle_gamma   90.00
#
_symmetry.space_group_name_H-M   'P 1'
#
loop_
_entity.id
_entity.type
_entity.pdbx_description
1 polymer ?
#
loop_
_entity_poly.entity_id
_entity_poly.type
_entity_poly.pdbx_seq_one_letter_code
_entity_poly.pdbx_strand_id
1 'polypeptide(L)'
;MGQPMDQIRDKDLASAMLNDLKFTCECLGQKILETSNTQLRQNYINILSESYNEQNQLYSLMSQRGWHQPMMANQQDVSQVTNQIMKMQNEINHTINTGQQQTSNYQANYSQKTFQGHQPY
;
A
#
# COMPACT_ATOMS: atom_id res chain seq x y z
N MET A 1 -15.94 4.99 -50.66
CA MET A 1 -16.65 5.10 -49.36
C MET A 1 -15.60 5.17 -48.28
N GLY A 2 -15.35 6.34 -47.68
CA GLY A 2 -14.43 6.46 -46.56
C GLY A 2 -15.12 5.95 -45.30
N GLN A 3 -14.50 5.03 -44.57
CA GLN A 3 -14.99 4.63 -43.26
C GLN A 3 -15.05 5.87 -42.36
N PRO A 4 -16.14 6.12 -41.61
CA PRO A 4 -16.12 7.16 -40.60
C PRO A 4 -15.05 6.77 -39.58
N MET A 5 -14.05 7.65 -39.39
CA MET A 5 -13.12 7.54 -38.27
C MET A 5 -13.96 7.45 -37.00
N ASP A 6 -13.87 6.33 -36.30
CA ASP A 6 -14.50 6.14 -34.99
C ASP A 6 -13.91 7.22 -34.07
N GLN A 7 -14.67 8.28 -33.83
CA GLN A 7 -14.23 9.37 -32.97
C GLN A 7 -14.14 8.84 -31.54
N ILE A 8 -12.92 8.78 -31.02
CA ILE A 8 -12.67 8.52 -29.60
C ILE A 8 -13.45 9.58 -28.82
N ARG A 9 -14.39 9.13 -27.98
CA ARG A 9 -15.19 10.04 -27.16
C ARG A 9 -14.40 10.38 -25.90
N ASP A 10 -14.67 11.55 -25.32
CA ASP A 10 -14.06 11.96 -24.05
C ASP A 10 -14.21 10.92 -22.94
N LYS A 11 -15.33 10.17 -22.94
CA LYS A 11 -15.57 9.06 -22.03
C LYS A 11 -14.55 7.92 -22.22
N ASP A 12 -14.25 7.57 -23.46
CA ASP A 12 -13.34 6.47 -23.79
C ASP A 12 -11.91 6.85 -23.40
N LEU A 13 -11.52 8.10 -23.69
CA LEU A 13 -10.25 8.66 -23.26
C LEU A 13 -10.13 8.70 -21.73
N ALA A 14 -11.14 9.22 -21.03
CA ALA A 14 -11.15 9.28 -19.58
C ALA A 14 -11.09 7.88 -18.95
N SER A 15 -11.74 6.89 -19.56
CA SER A 15 -11.70 5.50 -19.10
C SER A 15 -10.31 4.87 -19.29
N ALA A 16 -9.66 5.14 -20.42
CA ALA A 16 -8.28 4.72 -20.67
C ALA A 16 -7.32 5.34 -19.64
N MET A 17 -7.39 6.66 -19.46
CA MET A 17 -6.59 7.37 -18.46
C MET A 17 -6.81 6.84 -17.04
N LEU A 18 -8.06 6.52 -16.67
CA LEU A 18 -8.38 5.96 -15.36
C LEU A 18 -7.72 4.59 -15.16
N ASN A 19 -7.66 3.76 -16.19
CA ASN A 19 -7.00 2.46 -16.14
C ASN A 19 -5.47 2.60 -16.07
N ASP A 20 -4.89 3.52 -16.83
CA ASP A 20 -3.45 3.79 -16.81
C ASP A 20 -2.99 4.29 -15.43
N LEU A 21 -3.79 5.15 -14.77
CA LEU A 21 -3.50 5.61 -13.42
C LEU A 21 -3.56 4.47 -12.39
N LYS A 22 -4.55 3.56 -12.50
CA LYS A 22 -4.63 2.37 -11.64
C LYS A 22 -3.40 1.47 -11.81
N PHE A 23 -3.03 1.19 -13.06
CA PHE A 23 -1.85 0.38 -13.38
C PHE A 23 -0.56 1.02 -12.88
N THR A 24 -0.44 2.35 -13.02
CA THR A 24 0.70 3.13 -12.50
C THR A 24 0.82 3.02 -10.99
N CYS A 25 -0.30 3.14 -10.25
CA CYS A 25 -0.31 2.99 -8.80
C CYS A 25 0.15 1.59 -8.37
N GLU A 26 -0.31 0.54 -9.06
CA GLU A 26 0.11 -0.84 -8.80
C GLU A 26 1.61 -1.03 -9.04
N CYS A 27 2.13 -0.55 -10.18
CA CYS A 27 3.55 -0.62 -10.51
C CYS A 27 4.42 0.11 -9.50
N LEU A 28 4.02 1.32 -9.06
CA LEU A 28 4.74 2.08 -8.06
C LEU A 28 4.74 1.38 -6.70
N GLY A 29 3.62 0.76 -6.31
CA GLY A 29 3.53 -0.05 -5.10
C GLY A 29 4.57 -1.18 -5.09
N GLN A 30 4.66 -1.95 -6.17
CA GLN A 30 5.67 -3.01 -6.30
C GLN A 30 7.09 -2.46 -6.22
N LYS A 31 7.39 -1.36 -6.94
CA LYS A 31 8.71 -0.71 -6.91
C LYS A 31 9.11 -0.21 -5.52
N ILE A 32 8.16 0.31 -4.75
CA ILE A 32 8.39 0.72 -3.36
C ILE A 32 8.78 -0.49 -2.51
N LEU A 33 8.11 -1.62 -2.67
CA LEU A 33 8.41 -2.83 -1.90
C LEU A 33 9.80 -3.40 -2.22
N GLU A 34 10.20 -3.36 -3.49
CA GLU A 34 11.43 -4.01 -3.97
C GLU A 34 12.70 -3.14 -3.90
N THR A 35 12.58 -1.80 -3.80
CA THR A 35 13.76 -0.92 -3.90
C THR A 35 14.62 -0.91 -2.63
N SER A 36 15.92 -1.18 -2.74
CA SER A 36 16.84 -1.08 -1.59
C SER A 36 17.34 0.34 -1.31
N ASN A 37 17.15 1.28 -2.25
CA ASN A 37 17.61 2.66 -2.11
C ASN A 37 16.54 3.53 -1.43
N THR A 38 16.85 4.06 -0.25
CA THR A 38 15.92 4.87 0.56
C THR A 38 15.48 6.15 -0.14
N GLN A 39 16.37 6.83 -0.85
CA GLN A 39 16.02 8.05 -1.57
C GLN A 39 15.06 7.72 -2.71
N LEU A 40 15.36 6.69 -3.49
CA LEU A 40 14.50 6.24 -4.59
C LEU A 40 13.14 5.76 -4.08
N ARG A 41 13.11 5.06 -2.95
CA ARG A 41 11.87 4.69 -2.24
C ARG A 41 11.01 5.91 -1.95
N GLN A 42 11.60 6.96 -1.37
CA GLN A 42 10.86 8.17 -1.06
C GLN A 42 10.33 8.86 -2.33
N ASN A 43 11.10 8.83 -3.41
CA ASN A 43 10.66 9.37 -4.70
C ASN A 43 9.43 8.62 -5.22
N TYR A 44 9.43 7.28 -5.18
CA TYR A 44 8.27 6.48 -5.57
C TYR A 44 7.05 6.73 -4.67
N ILE A 45 7.24 6.90 -3.36
CA ILE A 45 6.14 7.24 -2.43
C ILE A 45 5.51 8.59 -2.79
N ASN A 46 6.33 9.59 -3.15
CA ASN A 46 5.83 10.90 -3.54
C ASN A 46 5.02 10.81 -4.84
N ILE A 47 5.56 10.15 -5.87
CA ILE A 47 4.87 9.96 -7.16
C ILE A 47 3.58 9.16 -6.98
N LEU A 48 3.59 8.12 -6.15
CA LEU A 48 2.39 7.34 -5.86
C LEU A 48 1.30 8.19 -5.21
N SER A 49 1.68 9.08 -4.28
CA SER A 49 0.74 9.99 -3.62
C SER A 49 0.13 10.98 -4.62
N GLU A 50 0.93 11.49 -5.56
CA GLU A 50 0.45 12.35 -6.66
C GLU A 50 -0.49 11.59 -7.59
N SER A 51 -0.12 10.36 -8.00
CA SER A 51 -0.95 9.50 -8.86
C SER A 51 -2.30 9.17 -8.22
N TYR A 52 -2.36 8.95 -6.91
CA TYR A 52 -3.64 8.79 -6.20
C TYR A 52 -4.51 10.04 -6.26
N ASN A 53 -3.92 11.23 -6.12
CA ASN A 53 -4.66 12.49 -6.23
C ASN A 53 -5.22 12.68 -7.66
N GLU A 54 -4.40 12.47 -8.68
CA GLU A 54 -4.81 12.55 -10.09
C GLU A 54 -5.93 11.55 -10.41
N GLN A 55 -5.79 10.31 -9.94
CA GLN A 55 -6.80 9.27 -10.10
C GLN A 55 -8.13 9.68 -9.46
N ASN A 56 -8.10 10.25 -8.26
CA ASN A 56 -9.31 10.70 -7.56
C ASN A 56 -9.97 11.92 -8.24
N GLN A 57 -9.18 12.85 -8.79
CA GLN A 57 -9.68 13.99 -9.55
C GLN A 57 -10.37 13.53 -10.84
N LEU A 58 -9.73 12.64 -11.60
CA LEU A 58 -10.31 12.07 -12.82
C LEU A 58 -11.58 11.28 -12.51
N TYR A 59 -11.57 10.49 -11.44
CA TYR A 59 -12.73 9.74 -10.98
C TYR A 59 -13.91 10.65 -10.65
N SER A 60 -13.66 11.72 -9.89
CA SER A 60 -14.67 12.72 -9.53
C SER A 60 -15.26 13.39 -10.76
N LEU A 61 -14.41 13.76 -11.74
CA LEU A 61 -14.84 14.32 -13.02
C LEU A 61 -15.71 13.35 -13.81
N MET A 62 -15.30 12.08 -13.92
CA MET A 62 -16.07 11.05 -14.61
C MET A 62 -17.40 10.77 -13.91
N SER A 63 -17.45 10.84 -12.56
CA SER A 63 -18.68 10.69 -11.79
C SER A 63 -19.65 11.85 -12.02
N GLN A 64 -19.16 13.10 -11.98
CA GLN A 64 -19.97 14.30 -12.27
C GLN A 64 -20.59 14.27 -13.68
N ARG A 65 -19.87 13.72 -14.66
CA ARG A 65 -20.37 13.55 -16.03
C ARG A 65 -21.24 12.31 -16.25
N GLY A 66 -21.47 11.51 -15.20
CA GLY A 66 -22.26 10.28 -15.28
C GLY A 66 -21.57 9.15 -16.05
N TRP A 67 -20.27 9.26 -16.32
CA TRP A 67 -19.49 8.25 -17.06
C TRP A 67 -19.01 7.10 -16.19
N HIS A 68 -18.88 7.34 -14.87
CA HIS A 68 -18.47 6.34 -13.91
C HIS A 68 -19.37 6.40 -12.68
N GLN A 69 -20.24 5.39 -12.53
CA GLN A 69 -21.12 5.23 -11.38
C GLN A 69 -20.71 3.95 -10.65
N PRO A 70 -19.80 4.02 -9.67
CA PRO A 70 -19.54 2.87 -8.81
C PRO A 70 -20.83 2.45 -8.11
N MET A 71 -21.00 1.16 -7.87
CA MET A 71 -22.02 0.72 -6.92
C MET A 71 -21.61 1.26 -5.53
N MET A 72 -22.52 1.95 -4.85
CA MET A 72 -22.27 2.36 -3.46
C MET A 72 -22.05 1.10 -2.63
N ALA A 73 -20.94 1.06 -1.88
CA ALA A 73 -20.71 -0.02 -0.93
C ALA A 73 -21.82 0.01 0.14
N ASN A 74 -22.29 -1.17 0.56
CA ASN A 74 -23.23 -1.23 1.68
C ASN A 74 -22.51 -0.71 2.95
N GLN A 75 -23.18 0.14 3.72
CA GLN A 75 -22.67 0.68 4.98
C GLN A 75 -22.24 -0.42 5.96
N GLN A 76 -22.90 -1.58 5.92
CA GLN A 76 -22.50 -2.75 6.70
C GLN A 76 -21.13 -3.28 6.26
N ASP A 77 -20.87 -3.39 4.95
CA ASP A 77 -19.59 -3.86 4.40
C ASP A 77 -18.46 -2.91 4.78
N VAL A 78 -18.70 -1.59 4.67
CA VAL A 78 -17.74 -0.56 5.12
C VAL A 78 -17.40 -0.76 6.60
N SER A 79 -18.42 -0.87 7.46
CA SER A 79 -18.23 -1.03 8.90
C SER A 79 -17.48 -2.32 9.24
N GLN A 80 -17.76 -3.42 8.53
CA GLN A 80 -17.06 -4.69 8.72
C GLN A 80 -15.58 -4.59 8.33
N VAL A 81 -15.28 -4.04 7.16
CA VAL A 81 -13.89 -3.87 6.67
C VAL A 81 -13.11 -2.96 7.59
N THR A 82 -13.67 -1.84 8.03
CA THR A 82 -13.03 -0.92 8.98
C THR A 82 -12.64 -1.64 10.29
N ASN A 83 -13.53 -2.47 10.83
CA ASN A 83 -13.24 -3.26 12.03
C ASN A 83 -12.14 -4.32 11.80
N GLN A 84 -12.13 -4.97 10.63
CA GLN A 84 -11.08 -5.94 10.27
C GLN A 84 -9.71 -5.27 10.15
N ILE A 85 -9.64 -4.10 9.51
CA ILE A 85 -8.40 -3.32 9.38
C ILE A 85 -7.86 -2.93 10.75
N MET A 86 -8.71 -2.46 11.67
CA MET A 86 -8.28 -2.13 13.04
C MET A 86 -7.73 -3.35 13.79
N LYS A 87 -8.36 -4.52 13.66
CA LYS A 87 -7.85 -5.76 14.27
C LYS A 87 -6.49 -6.16 13.71
N MET A 88 -6.36 -6.14 12.38
CA MET A 88 -5.09 -6.44 11.70
C MET A 88 -3.97 -5.49 12.14
N GLN A 89 -4.25 -4.19 12.26
CA GLN A 89 -3.27 -3.20 12.71
C GLN A 89 -2.78 -3.50 14.14
N ASN A 90 -3.67 -3.92 15.04
CA ASN A 90 -3.33 -4.28 16.41
C ASN A 90 -2.46 -5.54 16.46
N GLU A 91 -2.77 -6.55 15.62
CA GLU A 91 -2.00 -7.79 15.52
C GLU A 91 -0.57 -7.53 15.01
N ILE A 92 -0.41 -6.74 13.94
CA ILE A 92 0.90 -6.36 13.40
C ILE A 92 1.75 -5.65 14.47
N ASN A 93 1.16 -4.70 15.21
CA ASN A 93 1.86 -3.98 16.27
C ASN A 93 2.27 -4.92 17.42
N HIS A 94 1.44 -5.92 17.76
CA HIS A 94 1.76 -6.89 18.79
C HIS A 94 2.90 -7.83 18.38
N THR A 95 2.87 -8.34 17.13
CA THR A 95 3.92 -9.24 16.62
C THR A 95 5.28 -8.55 16.51
N ILE A 96 5.34 -7.30 16.05
CA ILE A 96 6.60 -6.56 15.92
C ILE A 96 7.22 -6.28 17.31
N ASN A 97 6.42 -5.85 18.28
CA ASN A 97 6.93 -5.53 19.62
C ASN A 97 7.38 -6.77 20.41
N THR A 98 6.67 -7.90 20.28
CA THR A 98 7.02 -9.14 21.00
C THR A 98 8.26 -9.83 20.41
N GLY A 99 8.46 -9.75 19.09
CA GLY A 99 9.68 -10.26 18.44
C GLY A 99 10.96 -9.55 18.88
N GLN A 100 10.90 -8.26 19.22
CA GLN A 100 12.05 -7.49 19.72
C GLN A 100 12.44 -7.84 21.17
N GLN A 101 11.49 -8.30 22.01
CA GLN A 101 11.78 -8.69 23.40
C GLN A 101 12.39 -10.11 23.49
N GLN A 102 12.14 -10.98 22.51
CA GLN A 102 12.73 -12.32 22.50
C GLN A 102 14.22 -12.29 22.17
N THR A 103 14.69 -11.45 21.23
CA THR A 103 16.11 -11.42 20.83
C THR A 103 17.05 -10.86 21.92
N SER A 104 16.62 -9.87 22.71
CA SER A 104 17.44 -9.34 23.81
C SER A 104 17.63 -10.32 24.98
N ASN A 105 16.64 -11.18 25.25
CA ASN A 105 16.76 -12.17 26.33
C ASN A 105 17.75 -13.30 25.99
N TYR A 106 17.94 -13.63 24.72
CA TYR A 106 18.94 -14.63 24.34
C TYR A 106 20.36 -14.10 24.57
N GLN A 107 20.70 -12.85 24.24
CA GLN A 107 22.06 -12.33 24.47
C GLN A 107 22.42 -12.13 25.95
N ALA A 108 21.47 -11.72 26.80
CA ALA A 108 21.72 -11.53 28.24
C ALA A 108 22.00 -12.85 28.99
N ASN A 109 21.42 -13.98 28.55
CA ASN A 109 21.63 -15.28 29.19
C ASN A 109 23.04 -15.83 28.94
N TYR A 110 23.63 -15.57 27.77
CA TYR A 110 24.99 -16.03 27.46
C TYR A 110 26.09 -15.29 28.23
N SER A 111 25.84 -14.08 28.74
CA SER A 111 26.81 -13.33 29.54
C SER A 111 26.90 -13.79 30.99
N GLN A 112 25.86 -14.44 31.54
CA GLN A 112 25.88 -14.91 32.93
C GLN A 112 26.43 -16.34 33.07
N LYS A 113 26.30 -17.20 32.04
CA LYS A 113 26.78 -18.59 32.12
C LYS A 113 28.30 -18.77 32.03
N THR A 114 29.07 -17.75 31.62
CA THR A 114 30.53 -17.85 31.46
C THR A 114 31.33 -17.38 32.68
N PHE A 115 30.69 -16.86 33.73
CA PHE A 115 31.38 -16.31 34.91
C PHE A 115 31.43 -17.21 36.16
N GLN A 116 30.91 -18.44 36.10
CA GLN A 116 30.90 -19.37 37.26
C GLN A 116 31.68 -20.67 37.08
N GLY A 117 32.42 -20.85 35.99
CA GLY A 117 33.31 -22.00 35.83
C GLY A 117 34.70 -21.54 35.47
N HIS A 118 35.67 -21.89 36.31
CA HIS A 118 37.14 -21.85 36.17
C HIS A 118 37.83 -21.10 37.31
N GLN A 119 37.95 -21.78 38.45
CA GLN A 119 39.13 -21.62 39.30
C GLN A 119 40.21 -22.59 38.77
N PRO A 120 41.39 -22.11 38.35
CA PRO A 120 42.54 -22.97 38.15
C PRO A 120 43.23 -23.27 39.48
N TYR A 121 43.82 -24.46 39.53
CA TYR A 121 44.56 -25.09 40.64
C TYR A 121 45.64 -24.20 41.26
#